data_AF-A0A2M7B2I5-F1
#
_entry.id   AF-A0A2M7B2I5-F1
#
_cell.length_a   1.000
_cell.length_b   1.000
_cell.length_c   1.000
_cell.angle_alpha   90.00
_cell.angle_beta   90.00
_cell.angle_gamma   90.00
#
_symmetry.space_group_name_H-M   'P 1'
#
loop_
_entity.id
_entity.type
_entity.pdbx_description
1 polymer ?
#
loop_
_entity_poly.entity_id
_entity_poly.type
_entity_poly.pdbx_seq_one_letter_code
_entity_poly.pdbx_strand_id
1 'polypeptide(L)'
;MSINIRTIFLIGSISFLLIYLGKFITVTSPQMTLLIVLTLFTGIATLIKPQFGLVILIFAMLLSPEIIIAQTPAREVTIRAEDFLLILIFLIWFFKTAYYRGLGVISKTPLNTPIVMYSFACIFSSILAILTGGLKGKEMGAFFFILKYIQYFLLYFLVVSYVSEKKQIKQFLIAGVITYIIVCIYGYVQIAQGV
;
A
#
# COMPACT_ATOMS: atom_id res chain seq x y z
N MET A 1 -17.37 42.77 -8.02
CA MET A 1 -16.63 41.52 -7.77
C MET A 1 -17.06 40.52 -8.83
N SER A 2 -16.37 40.48 -9.98
CA SER A 2 -16.75 39.61 -11.10
C SER A 2 -16.40 38.16 -10.76
N ILE A 3 -17.43 37.35 -10.49
CA ILE A 3 -17.26 35.93 -10.24
C ILE A 3 -16.82 35.30 -11.56
N ASN A 4 -15.57 34.85 -11.59
CA ASN A 4 -14.92 34.32 -12.79
C ASN A 4 -15.50 32.94 -13.13
N ILE A 5 -15.80 32.68 -14.40
CA ILE A 5 -16.49 31.45 -14.84
C ILE A 5 -15.69 30.18 -14.51
N ARG A 6 -14.36 30.32 -14.47
CA ARG A 6 -13.42 29.30 -14.01
C ARG A 6 -13.59 28.95 -12.53
N THR A 7 -13.95 29.92 -11.69
CA THR A 7 -14.19 29.71 -10.25
C THR A 7 -15.51 28.96 -10.02
N ILE A 8 -16.54 29.26 -10.81
CA ILE A 8 -17.83 28.54 -10.77
C ILE A 8 -17.64 27.08 -11.18
N PHE A 9 -16.88 26.84 -12.26
CA PHE A 9 -16.59 25.48 -12.73
C PHE A 9 -15.76 24.68 -11.70
N LEU A 10 -14.79 25.32 -11.07
CA LEU A 10 -13.99 24.72 -9.98
C LEU A 10 -14.86 24.36 -8.77
N ILE A 11 -15.73 25.26 -8.32
CA ILE A 11 -16.63 25.00 -7.18
C ILE A 11 -17.64 23.90 -7.52
N GLY A 12 -18.18 23.89 -8.75
CA GLY A 12 -19.09 22.85 -9.22
C GLY A 12 -18.43 21.47 -9.24
N SER A 13 -17.20 21.38 -9.75
CA SER A 13 -16.41 20.14 -9.75
C SER A 13 -16.14 19.62 -8.35
N ILE A 14 -15.70 20.50 -7.42
CA ILE A 14 -15.43 20.13 -6.03
C ILE A 14 -16.70 19.66 -5.32
N SER A 15 -17.82 20.34 -5.54
CA SER A 15 -19.11 20.00 -4.92
C SER A 15 -19.63 18.65 -5.42
N PHE A 16 -19.49 18.37 -6.72
CA PHE A 16 -19.85 17.08 -7.30
C PHE A 16 -19.00 15.93 -6.72
N LEU A 17 -17.71 16.18 -6.54
CA LEU A 17 -16.76 15.23 -5.94
C LEU A 17 -17.12 14.93 -4.47
N LEU A 18 -17.49 15.95 -3.70
CA LEU A 18 -17.92 15.81 -2.31
C LEU A 18 -19.21 15.00 -2.16
N ILE A 19 -20.19 15.23 -3.04
CA ILE A 19 -21.46 14.47 -3.03
C ILE A 19 -21.22 13.00 -3.38
N TYR A 20 -20.35 12.73 -4.35
CA TYR A 20 -20.01 11.36 -4.74
C TYR A 20 -19.28 10.61 -3.61
N LEU A 21 -18.34 11.28 -2.93
CA LEU A 21 -17.67 10.76 -1.74
C LEU A 21 -18.65 10.53 -0.59
N GLY A 22 -19.58 11.46 -0.35
CA GLY A 22 -20.62 11.33 0.67
C GLY A 22 -21.54 10.12 0.44
N LYS A 23 -21.92 9.88 -0.82
CA LYS A 23 -22.72 8.71 -1.21
C LYS A 23 -21.95 7.40 -1.02
N PHE A 24 -20.66 7.39 -1.31
CA PHE A 24 -19.78 6.24 -1.10
C PHE A 24 -19.63 5.89 0.40
N ILE A 25 -19.58 6.91 1.25
CA ILE A 25 -19.54 6.77 2.72
C ILE A 25 -20.84 6.15 3.26
N THR A 26 -22.01 6.54 2.75
CA THR A 26 -23.30 6.03 3.24
C THR A 26 -23.61 4.58 2.86
N VAL A 27 -22.94 4.02 1.85
CA VAL A 27 -23.15 2.63 1.40
C VAL A 27 -22.19 1.65 2.12
N THR A 28 -21.14 2.17 2.75
CA THR A 28 -20.14 1.36 3.46
C THR A 28 -20.46 1.25 4.95
N SER A 29 -20.08 0.13 5.59
CA SER A 29 -20.29 -0.02 7.04
C SER A 29 -19.47 1.04 7.81
N PRO A 30 -19.98 1.59 8.93
CA PRO A 30 -19.32 2.70 9.64
C PRO A 30 -17.87 2.42 10.03
N GLN A 31 -17.55 1.16 10.34
CA GLN A 31 -16.19 0.70 10.66
C GLN A 31 -15.25 0.77 9.44
N MET A 32 -15.73 0.37 8.25
CA MET A 32 -14.95 0.41 7.01
C MET A 32 -14.72 1.85 6.54
N THR A 33 -15.71 2.72 6.69
CA THR A 33 -15.58 4.15 6.36
C THR A 33 -14.49 4.82 7.21
N LEU A 34 -14.48 4.57 8.53
CA LEU A 34 -13.53 5.17 9.45
C LEU A 34 -12.08 4.71 9.15
N LEU A 35 -11.93 3.44 8.74
CA LEU A 35 -10.67 2.85 8.30
C LEU A 35 -10.16 3.38 6.95
N ILE A 36 -11.06 3.59 5.99
CA ILE A 36 -10.71 4.22 4.71
C ILE A 36 -10.24 5.66 4.94
N VAL A 37 -10.94 6.42 5.80
CA VAL A 37 -10.55 7.79 6.16
C VAL A 37 -9.21 7.81 6.88
N LEU A 38 -8.95 6.90 7.81
CA LEU A 38 -7.65 6.77 8.49
C LEU A 38 -6.52 6.41 7.51
N THR A 39 -6.74 5.47 6.59
CA THR A 39 -5.76 5.11 5.55
C THR A 39 -5.48 6.28 4.61
N LEU A 40 -6.52 7.03 4.22
CA LEU A 40 -6.38 8.18 3.35
C LEU A 40 -5.64 9.33 4.06
N PHE A 41 -6.00 9.60 5.32
CA PHE A 41 -5.39 10.65 6.14
C PHE A 41 -3.93 10.34 6.45
N THR A 42 -3.62 9.08 6.78
CA THR A 42 -2.24 8.63 6.95
C THR A 42 -1.48 8.71 5.62
N GLY A 43 -2.09 8.36 4.49
CA GLY A 43 -1.53 8.56 3.15
C GLY A 43 -1.18 10.02 2.86
N ILE A 44 -2.07 10.95 3.20
CA ILE A 44 -1.83 12.39 3.07
C ILE A 44 -0.72 12.87 4.03
N ALA A 45 -0.66 12.32 5.25
CA ALA A 45 0.44 12.63 6.18
C ALA A 45 1.80 12.12 5.65
N THR A 46 1.82 10.94 5.01
CA THR A 46 3.05 10.37 4.41
C THR A 46 3.55 11.17 3.20
N LEU A 47 2.66 11.84 2.47
CA LEU A 47 2.98 12.75 1.36
C LEU A 47 3.86 13.93 1.82
N ILE A 48 3.64 14.45 3.04
CA ILE A 48 4.34 15.63 3.55
C ILE A 48 5.75 15.28 4.02
N LYS A 49 5.93 14.13 4.68
CA LYS A 49 7.25 13.64 5.13
C LYS A 49 7.39 12.14 4.90
N PRO A 50 8.06 11.73 3.81
CA PRO A 50 8.22 10.31 3.47
C PRO A 50 8.92 9.47 4.55
N GLN A 51 9.83 10.08 5.33
CA GLN A 51 10.50 9.42 6.46
C GLN A 51 9.52 8.97 7.55
N PHE A 52 8.47 9.76 7.82
CA PHE A 52 7.39 9.36 8.72
C PHE A 52 6.47 8.34 8.06
N GLY A 53 6.39 8.34 6.73
CA GLY A 53 5.56 7.39 6.02
C GLY A 53 6.00 5.94 6.15
N LEU A 54 7.30 5.68 6.25
CA LEU A 54 7.80 4.34 6.55
C LEU A 54 7.40 3.87 7.97
N VAL A 55 7.42 4.77 8.97
CA VAL A 55 6.98 4.43 10.33
C VAL A 55 5.49 4.09 10.34
N ILE A 56 4.68 4.92 9.69
CA ILE A 56 3.23 4.71 9.55
C ILE A 56 2.93 3.40 8.82
N LEU A 57 3.70 3.07 7.78
CA LEU A 57 3.55 1.84 7.01
C LEU A 57 3.79 0.59 7.86
N ILE A 58 4.75 0.63 8.80
CA ILE A 58 4.98 -0.47 9.75
C ILE A 58 3.75 -0.71 10.64
N PHE A 59 3.14 0.35 11.16
CA PHE A 59 1.90 0.22 11.93
C PHE A 59 0.74 -0.27 11.05
N ALA A 60 0.64 0.25 9.82
CA ALA A 60 -0.42 -0.12 8.89
C ALA A 60 -0.33 -1.59 8.45
N MET A 61 0.87 -2.15 8.23
CA MET A 61 1.05 -3.53 7.77
C MET A 61 0.47 -4.61 8.68
N LEU A 62 0.28 -4.30 9.96
CA LEU A 62 -0.23 -5.25 10.97
C LEU A 62 -1.64 -4.88 11.45
N LEU A 63 -1.99 -3.60 11.44
CA LEU A 63 -3.26 -3.10 12.00
C LEU A 63 -4.35 -2.85 10.94
N SER A 64 -3.98 -2.87 9.67
CA SER A 64 -4.89 -2.61 8.55
C SER A 64 -5.82 -3.80 8.29
N PRO A 65 -7.10 -3.54 7.99
CA PRO A 65 -8.08 -4.56 7.70
C PRO A 65 -7.76 -5.27 6.38
N GLU A 66 -7.97 -6.58 6.38
CA GLU A 66 -7.81 -7.40 5.19
C GLU A 66 -9.18 -7.65 4.54
N ILE A 67 -9.32 -7.30 3.26
CA ILE A 67 -10.50 -7.64 2.46
C ILE A 67 -10.15 -8.84 1.59
N ILE A 68 -10.80 -9.98 1.80
CA ILE A 68 -10.62 -11.18 0.98
C ILE A 68 -11.35 -10.96 -0.35
N ILE A 69 -10.63 -10.98 -1.48
CA ILE A 69 -11.21 -10.75 -2.81
C ILE A 69 -11.24 -12.03 -3.65
N ALA A 70 -10.27 -12.93 -3.47
CA ALA A 70 -10.27 -14.21 -4.16
C ALA A 70 -9.76 -15.33 -3.26
N GLN A 71 -10.44 -16.48 -3.27
CA GLN A 71 -9.97 -17.69 -2.60
C GLN A 71 -9.29 -18.60 -3.62
N THR A 72 -7.98 -18.81 -3.50
CA THR A 72 -7.32 -19.94 -4.17
C THR A 72 -7.24 -21.10 -3.18
N PRO A 73 -7.33 -22.37 -3.62
CA PRO A 73 -7.36 -23.52 -2.71
C PRO A 73 -6.12 -23.68 -1.83
N ALA A 74 -5.02 -22.96 -2.12
CA ALA A 74 -3.81 -22.94 -1.30
C ALA A 74 -3.61 -21.63 -0.50
N ARG A 75 -4.30 -20.53 -0.87
CA ARG A 75 -4.13 -19.22 -0.21
C ARG A 75 -5.25 -18.24 -0.56
N GLU A 76 -5.75 -17.53 0.44
CA GLU A 76 -6.65 -16.40 0.21
C GLU A 76 -5.85 -15.19 -0.29
N VAL A 77 -6.33 -14.57 -1.37
CA VAL A 77 -5.83 -13.31 -1.89
C VAL A 77 -6.59 -12.19 -1.20
N THR A 78 -5.96 -11.65 -0.16
CA THR A 78 -6.43 -10.49 0.56
C THR A 78 -5.79 -9.22 -0.02
N ILE A 79 -6.63 -8.22 -0.28
CA ILE A 79 -6.19 -6.86 -0.51
C ILE A 79 -6.26 -6.13 0.81
N ARG A 80 -5.17 -5.44 1.16
CA ARG A 80 -5.09 -4.69 2.39
C ARG A 80 -4.98 -3.20 2.10
N ALA A 81 -5.43 -2.36 3.03
CA ALA A 81 -5.44 -0.93 2.83
C ALA A 81 -4.01 -0.35 2.70
N GLU A 82 -3.02 -0.96 3.35
CA GLU A 82 -1.62 -0.56 3.25
C GLU A 82 -0.99 -0.82 1.87
N ASP A 83 -1.50 -1.79 1.10
CA ASP A 83 -0.97 -2.12 -0.22
C ASP A 83 -1.14 -0.93 -1.18
N PHE A 84 -2.26 -0.22 -1.06
CA PHE A 84 -2.53 1.03 -1.79
C PHE A 84 -1.64 2.19 -1.31
N LEU A 85 -1.48 2.31 0.01
CA LEU A 85 -0.61 3.32 0.61
C LEU A 85 0.83 3.16 0.14
N LEU A 86 1.33 1.93 0.10
CA LEU A 86 2.68 1.59 -0.35
C LEU A 86 2.87 1.98 -1.81
N ILE A 87 1.94 1.62 -2.71
CA ILE A 87 1.98 2.02 -4.13
C ILE A 87 2.03 3.54 -4.25
N LEU A 88 1.18 4.25 -3.49
CA LEU A 88 1.10 5.70 -3.52
C LEU A 88 2.42 6.34 -3.08
N ILE A 89 2.99 5.92 -1.95
CA ILE A 89 4.28 6.39 -1.44
C ILE A 89 5.40 6.11 -2.45
N PHE A 90 5.42 4.91 -3.03
CA PHE A 90 6.39 4.54 -4.06
C PHE A 90 6.27 5.48 -5.27
N LEU A 91 5.05 5.74 -5.75
CA LEU A 91 4.81 6.60 -6.90
C LEU A 91 5.24 8.06 -6.63
N ILE A 92 4.96 8.58 -5.44
CA ILE A 92 5.41 9.91 -5.01
C ILE A 92 6.93 9.99 -4.97
N TRP A 93 7.58 9.00 -4.36
CA TRP A 93 9.03 8.92 -4.32
C TRP A 93 9.62 8.83 -5.74
N PHE A 94 9.00 8.02 -6.61
CA PHE A 94 9.41 7.86 -8.00
C PHE A 94 9.30 9.18 -8.77
N PHE A 95 8.17 9.89 -8.68
CA PHE A 95 7.99 11.20 -9.30
C PHE A 95 8.95 12.24 -8.74
N LYS A 96 9.15 12.29 -7.42
CA LYS A 96 10.09 13.21 -6.77
C LYS A 96 11.52 12.94 -7.25
N THR A 97 11.89 11.68 -7.36
CA THR A 97 13.21 11.25 -7.84
C THR A 97 13.41 11.63 -9.31
N ALA A 98 12.40 11.40 -10.16
CA ALA A 98 12.43 11.76 -11.57
C ALA A 98 12.49 13.28 -11.79
N TYR A 99 11.75 14.06 -11.00
CA TYR A 99 11.71 15.53 -11.11
C TYR A 99 12.98 16.20 -10.59
N TYR A 100 13.49 15.78 -9.43
CA TYR A 100 14.63 16.45 -8.78
C TYR A 100 16.01 16.00 -9.30
N ARG A 101 16.10 15.07 -10.26
CA ARG A 101 17.32 14.58 -10.97
C ARG A 101 18.59 14.29 -10.11
N GLY A 102 18.53 14.33 -8.78
CA GLY A 102 19.70 14.38 -7.91
C GLY A 102 19.55 13.62 -6.58
N LEU A 103 18.45 12.91 -6.35
CA LEU A 103 18.34 11.99 -5.21
C LEU A 103 18.50 10.57 -5.73
N GLY A 104 19.73 10.05 -5.65
CA GLY A 104 20.09 8.64 -5.72
C GLY A 104 19.18 7.76 -6.58
N VAL A 105 19.44 7.75 -7.90
CA VAL A 105 19.00 6.69 -8.83
C VAL A 105 19.17 5.35 -8.11
N ILE A 106 18.05 4.69 -7.79
CA ILE A 106 17.91 3.37 -7.15
C ILE A 106 19.26 2.88 -6.64
N SER A 107 19.60 3.16 -5.38
CA SER A 107 20.89 2.77 -4.79
C SER A 107 21.25 1.38 -5.28
N LYS A 108 22.38 1.27 -6.00
CA LYS A 108 22.77 0.00 -6.61
C LYS A 108 23.04 -0.97 -5.49
N THR A 109 22.09 -1.86 -5.22
CA THR A 109 22.27 -2.93 -4.24
C THR A 109 22.50 -4.24 -4.97
N PRO A 110 23.30 -5.17 -4.40
CA PRO A 110 23.48 -6.50 -4.98
C PRO A 110 22.16 -7.28 -5.07
N LEU A 111 21.12 -6.83 -4.35
CA LEU A 111 19.79 -7.43 -4.36
C LEU A 111 18.92 -6.97 -5.55
N ASN A 112 19.28 -5.90 -6.26
CA ASN A 112 18.47 -5.39 -7.37
C ASN A 112 18.34 -6.43 -8.49
N THR A 113 19.45 -7.07 -8.87
CA THR A 113 19.48 -8.10 -9.91
C THR A 113 18.61 -9.32 -9.58
N PRO A 114 18.75 -9.98 -8.41
CA PRO A 114 17.90 -11.11 -8.07
C PRO A 114 16.42 -10.74 -7.93
N ILE A 115 16.09 -9.53 -7.42
CA ILE A 115 14.70 -9.04 -7.38
C ILE A 115 14.10 -8.99 -8.79
N VAL A 116 14.84 -8.42 -9.74
CA VAL A 116 14.39 -8.29 -11.13
C VAL A 116 14.26 -9.67 -11.79
N MET A 117 15.27 -10.52 -11.66
CA MET A 117 15.24 -11.89 -12.21
C MET A 117 14.08 -12.70 -11.65
N TYR A 118 13.86 -12.65 -10.33
CA TYR A 118 12.76 -13.35 -9.69
C TYR A 118 11.40 -12.81 -10.16
N SER A 119 11.24 -11.48 -10.23
CA SER A 119 10.01 -10.86 -10.74
C SER A 119 9.71 -11.29 -12.17
N PHE A 120 10.73 -11.32 -13.04
CA PHE A 120 10.58 -11.82 -14.41
C PHE A 120 10.20 -13.30 -14.46
N ALA A 121 10.84 -14.15 -13.65
CA ALA A 121 10.51 -15.57 -13.58
C ALA A 121 9.06 -15.79 -13.14
N CYS A 122 8.58 -15.07 -12.14
CA CYS A 122 7.19 -15.14 -11.67
C CYS A 122 6.19 -14.69 -12.74
N ILE A 123 6.45 -13.55 -13.39
CA ILE A 123 5.60 -13.03 -14.47
C ILE A 123 5.54 -14.02 -15.63
N PHE A 124 6.70 -14.50 -16.08
CA PHE A 124 6.81 -15.42 -17.22
C PHE A 124 6.13 -16.77 -16.92
N SER A 125 6.39 -17.34 -15.75
CA SER A 125 5.75 -18.58 -15.30
C SER A 125 4.24 -18.44 -15.21
N SER A 126 3.74 -17.31 -14.72
CA SER A 126 2.30 -17.07 -14.60
C SER A 126 1.63 -16.89 -15.96
N ILE A 127 2.27 -16.18 -16.90
CA ILE A 127 1.78 -16.05 -18.27
C ILE A 127 1.69 -17.43 -18.95
N LEU A 128 2.73 -18.25 -18.84
CA LEU A 128 2.72 -19.61 -19.39
C LEU A 128 1.62 -20.47 -18.78
N ALA A 129 1.40 -20.37 -17.47
CA ALA A 129 0.34 -21.11 -16.77
C ALA A 129 -1.08 -20.65 -17.19
N ILE A 130 -1.27 -19.38 -17.52
CA ILE A 130 -2.53 -18.86 -18.09
C ILE A 130 -2.73 -19.42 -19.50
N LEU A 131 -1.71 -19.35 -20.36
CA LEU A 131 -1.78 -19.80 -21.75
C LEU A 131 -1.98 -21.31 -21.90
N THR A 132 -1.37 -22.11 -21.03
CA THR A 132 -1.53 -23.58 -21.01
C THR A 132 -2.86 -24.04 -20.38
N GLY A 133 -3.67 -23.11 -19.89
CA GLY A 133 -4.94 -23.42 -19.22
C GLY A 133 -4.77 -24.03 -17.82
N GLY A 134 -3.56 -24.02 -17.25
CA GLY A 134 -3.28 -24.49 -15.89
C GLY A 134 -3.96 -23.65 -14.79
N LEU A 135 -4.42 -22.44 -15.14
CA LEU A 135 -5.07 -21.49 -14.24
C LEU A 135 -6.53 -21.17 -14.60
N LYS A 136 -7.23 -22.04 -15.37
CA LYS A 136 -8.64 -21.81 -15.74
C LYS A 136 -9.50 -21.45 -14.52
N GLY A 137 -10.07 -20.24 -14.53
CA GLY A 137 -10.89 -19.69 -13.44
C GLY A 137 -10.14 -19.05 -12.27
N LYS A 138 -8.80 -18.98 -12.29
CA LYS A 138 -7.94 -18.42 -11.22
C LYS A 138 -6.98 -17.33 -11.70
N GLU A 139 -7.17 -16.84 -12.91
CA GLU A 139 -6.28 -15.87 -13.57
C GLU A 139 -6.16 -14.56 -12.77
N MET A 140 -7.28 -14.05 -12.25
CA MET A 140 -7.29 -12.86 -11.39
C MET A 140 -6.47 -13.07 -10.11
N GLY A 141 -6.56 -14.25 -9.48
CA GLY A 141 -5.79 -14.56 -8.27
C GLY A 141 -4.28 -14.57 -8.51
N ALA A 142 -3.84 -15.11 -9.65
CA ALA A 142 -2.43 -15.11 -10.05
C ALA A 142 -1.91 -13.67 -10.27
N PHE A 143 -2.70 -12.80 -10.90
CA PHE A 143 -2.33 -11.39 -11.08
C PHE A 143 -2.13 -10.66 -9.75
N PHE A 144 -3.10 -10.75 -8.84
CA PHE A 144 -3.00 -10.11 -7.53
C PHE A 144 -1.85 -10.67 -6.68
N PHE A 145 -1.54 -11.95 -6.84
CA PHE A 145 -0.39 -12.56 -6.18
C PHE A 145 0.92 -11.93 -6.65
N ILE A 146 1.15 -11.83 -7.96
CA ILE A 146 2.36 -11.19 -8.52
C ILE A 146 2.44 -9.73 -8.07
N LEU A 147 1.32 -9.01 -8.08
CA LEU A 147 1.26 -7.63 -7.64
C LEU A 147 1.76 -7.47 -6.20
N LYS A 148 1.34 -8.38 -5.29
CA LYS A 148 1.79 -8.38 -3.90
C LYS A 148 3.29 -8.64 -3.78
N TYR A 149 3.84 -9.55 -4.58
CA TYR A 149 5.29 -9.77 -4.64
C TYR A 149 6.06 -8.53 -5.09
N ILE A 150 5.57 -7.86 -6.13
CA ILE A 150 6.17 -6.61 -6.61
C ILE A 150 6.11 -5.55 -5.51
N GLN A 151 4.97 -5.38 -4.82
CA GLN A 151 4.82 -4.43 -3.72
C GLN A 151 5.85 -4.65 -2.60
N TYR A 152 6.13 -5.91 -2.22
CA TYR A 152 7.19 -6.20 -1.25
C TYR A 152 8.57 -5.73 -1.73
N PHE A 153 8.88 -5.86 -3.01
CA PHE A 153 10.12 -5.31 -3.58
C PHE A 153 10.12 -3.78 -3.62
N LEU A 154 8.98 -3.14 -3.88
CA LEU A 154 8.85 -1.68 -3.81
C LEU A 154 9.17 -1.15 -2.40
N LEU A 155 8.72 -1.86 -1.35
CA LEU A 155 9.05 -1.52 0.03
C LEU A 155 10.57 -1.53 0.27
N TYR A 156 11.26 -2.55 -0.23
CA TYR A 156 12.72 -2.62 -0.14
C TYR A 156 13.39 -1.38 -0.75
N PHE A 157 12.99 -1.00 -1.97
CA PHE A 157 13.54 0.18 -2.63
C PHE A 157 13.24 1.47 -1.87
N LEU A 158 12.04 1.61 -1.29
CA LEU A 158 11.68 2.74 -0.45
C LEU A 158 12.55 2.84 0.80
N VAL A 159 12.74 1.72 1.51
CA VAL A 159 13.58 1.67 2.72
C VAL A 159 15.02 2.03 2.37
N VAL A 160 15.61 1.40 1.36
CA VAL A 160 17.00 1.71 0.95
C VAL A 160 17.18 3.17 0.53
N SER A 161 16.15 3.79 -0.04
CA SER A 161 16.21 5.18 -0.53
C SER A 161 16.02 6.22 0.57
N TYR A 162 15.26 5.92 1.61
CA TYR A 162 14.95 6.87 2.69
C TYR A 162 15.74 6.67 3.97
N VAL A 163 16.26 5.47 4.21
CA VAL A 163 16.98 5.12 5.44
C VAL A 163 18.47 5.35 5.23
N SER A 164 18.97 6.46 5.75
CA SER A 164 20.39 6.82 5.68
C SER A 164 21.06 6.84 7.05
N GLU A 165 20.29 6.95 8.13
CA GLU A 165 20.82 7.10 9.49
C GLU A 165 20.49 5.89 10.38
N LYS A 166 21.45 5.45 11.21
CA LYS A 166 21.23 4.40 12.21
C LYS A 166 20.08 4.72 13.18
N LYS A 167 19.87 6.00 13.49
CA LYS A 167 18.78 6.46 14.35
C LYS A 167 17.41 6.12 13.75
N GLN A 168 17.24 6.26 12.44
CA GLN A 168 16.00 5.93 11.74
C GLN A 168 15.73 4.42 11.79
N ILE A 169 16.77 3.60 11.58
CA ILE A 169 16.65 2.14 11.74
C ILE A 169 16.15 1.77 13.14
N LYS A 170 16.72 2.39 14.18
CA LYS A 170 16.29 2.15 15.56
C LYS A 170 14.82 2.54 15.77
N GLN A 171 14.36 3.65 15.19
CA GLN A 171 12.96 4.07 15.24
C GLN A 171 12.03 3.06 14.54
N PHE A 172 12.40 2.55 13.37
CA PHE A 172 11.62 1.52 12.67
C PHE A 172 11.55 0.21 13.45
N LEU A 173 12.66 -0.23 14.06
CA LEU A 173 12.68 -1.41 14.90
C LEU A 173 11.79 -1.25 16.14
N ILE A 174 11.85 -0.10 16.81
CA ILE A 174 10.98 0.20 17.96
C ILE A 174 9.51 0.19 17.52
N ALA A 175 9.18 0.84 16.39
CA ALA A 175 7.82 0.82 15.85
C ALA A 175 7.35 -0.62 15.57
N GLY A 176 8.20 -1.45 14.97
CA GLY A 176 7.91 -2.87 14.72
C GLY A 176 7.63 -3.66 16.00
N VAL A 177 8.44 -3.47 17.04
CA VAL A 177 8.24 -4.12 18.34
C VAL A 177 6.93 -3.67 19.01
N ILE A 178 6.64 -2.36 18.98
CA ILE A 178 5.38 -1.83 19.51
C ILE A 178 4.19 -2.45 18.77
N THR A 179 4.26 -2.48 17.43
CA THR A 179 3.19 -3.05 16.59
C THR A 179 2.98 -4.54 16.88
N TYR A 180 4.08 -5.28 17.06
CA TYR A 180 4.04 -6.68 17.46
C TYR A 180 3.33 -6.88 18.80
N ILE A 181 3.67 -6.08 19.82
CA ILE A 181 3.02 -6.15 21.14
C ILE A 181 1.51 -5.89 21.02
N ILE A 182 1.12 -4.86 20.26
CA ILE A 182 -0.29 -4.52 20.04
C ILE A 182 -1.04 -5.69 19.41
N VAL A 183 -0.47 -6.32 18.38
CA VAL A 183 -1.11 -7.45 17.69
C VAL A 183 -1.16 -8.70 18.58
N CYS A 184 -0.14 -8.96 19.40
CA CYS A 184 -0.19 -10.05 20.37
C CYS A 184 -1.32 -9.84 21.39
N ILE A 185 -1.49 -8.62 21.91
CA ILE A 185 -2.59 -8.29 22.83
C ILE A 185 -3.94 -8.47 22.12
N TYR A 186 -4.08 -7.92 20.91
CA TYR A 186 -5.30 -8.04 20.11
C TYR A 186 -5.66 -9.50 19.84
N GLY A 187 -4.68 -10.32 19.44
CA GLY A 187 -4.86 -11.75 19.22
C GLY A 187 -5.29 -12.49 20.50
N TYR A 188 -4.73 -12.13 21.65
CA TYR A 188 -5.14 -12.73 22.93
C TYR A 188 -6.59 -12.36 23.30
N VAL A 189 -6.99 -11.11 23.07
CA VAL A 189 -8.37 -10.65 23.27
C VAL A 189 -9.32 -11.39 22.32
N GLN A 190 -8.92 -11.58 21.06
CA GLN A 190 -9.72 -12.29 20.06
C GLN A 190 -9.94 -13.76 20.45
N ILE A 191 -8.87 -14.46 20.87
CA ILE A 191 -8.95 -15.84 21.40
C ILE A 191 -9.89 -15.89 22.63
N ALA A 192 -9.77 -14.93 23.55
CA ALA A 192 -10.62 -14.86 24.74
C ALA A 192 -12.10 -14.60 24.42
N GLN A 193 -12.40 -13.96 23.29
CA GLN A 193 -13.75 -13.73 22.79
C GLN A 193 -14.35 -14.92 22.02
N GLY A 194 -13.57 -15.99 21.80
CA GLY A 194 -14.03 -17.21 21.13
C GLY A 194 -14.22 -17.08 19.62
N VAL A 195 -13.52 -16.13 18.99
CA VAL A 195 -13.45 -15.91 17.53
C VAL A 195 -12.04 -16.19 17.03
#